data_AF-F7M4N4-F1
#
_entry.id   AF-F7M4N4-F1
#
_cell.length_a   1.000
_cell.length_b   1.000
_cell.length_c   1.000
_cell.angle_alpha   90.00
_cell.angle_beta   90.00
_cell.angle_gamma   90.00
#
_symmetry.space_group_name_H-M   'P 1'
#
loop_
_entity.id
_entity.type
_entity.pdbx_description
1 polymer ?
#
loop_
_entity_poly.entity_id
_entity_poly.type
_entity_poly.pdbx_seq_one_letter_code
_entity_poly.pdbx_strand_id
1 'polypeptide(L)'
;MRTLFFILPFIFITTGCIKQNTEKSDILTTEDIAKFDSLFNAWEKEIHNNPKAQLSSSTRAYTILPQFKELKAMGKKIIPCIIEQFEKDNNTFFALPLYDELQDNDSLKSHRETSEQDKVSEIVQKFREQEKRKMWEEANSYKTSITDTTFLKTRGTMSYAAIDLFTGRGFNKDYAFNQVVYLKALQRAQKHLSVVNGQLACDLKSGTEIYISEDLYLFITDLFKDWNTWLESGKYEIIKDEQGLYTVLPKKTNQSSQTNSVTLRPIPRDIPTGENISPASLSIETEHDHYPLSTTEVKITITNHSHYEYECGEKYSLAYYNKSKRQWETLPTDPVVNDILWIFPPEHPSHQQTIKLYTSESPNHPGKYRIYKSFNRGTKVAYGEFELLP
;
A
#
# COMPACT_ATOMS: atom_id res chain seq x y z
N MET A 1 -12.37 -13.61 -10.87
CA MET A 1 -10.97 -13.62 -10.39
C MET A 1 -10.71 -12.53 -9.33
N ARG A 2 -11.69 -12.20 -8.46
CA ARG A 2 -11.57 -11.15 -7.42
C ARG A 2 -11.73 -11.65 -5.99
N THR A 3 -12.08 -12.93 -5.80
CA THR A 3 -12.37 -13.54 -4.50
C THR A 3 -11.19 -14.25 -3.84
N LEU A 4 -10.06 -14.40 -4.54
CA LEU A 4 -8.88 -15.11 -4.04
C LEU A 4 -8.03 -14.33 -3.03
N PHE A 5 -8.33 -13.05 -2.80
CA PHE A 5 -7.56 -12.20 -1.88
C PHE A 5 -8.01 -12.26 -0.41
N PHE A 6 -9.05 -13.04 -0.07
CA PHE A 6 -9.68 -12.96 1.25
C PHE A 6 -9.30 -14.06 2.25
N ILE A 7 -8.29 -14.90 1.99
CA ILE A 7 -7.96 -16.04 2.87
C ILE A 7 -6.46 -16.06 3.25
N LEU A 8 -6.20 -15.68 4.52
CA LEU A 8 -5.01 -15.84 5.41
C LEU A 8 -3.85 -14.82 5.34
N PRO A 9 -3.14 -14.54 6.47
CA PRO A 9 -3.59 -14.37 7.86
C PRO A 9 -3.04 -13.06 8.51
N PHE A 10 -3.69 -12.52 9.54
CA PHE A 10 -3.07 -11.54 10.44
C PHE A 10 -3.32 -11.94 11.90
N ILE A 11 -2.23 -12.19 12.63
CA ILE A 11 -2.20 -12.52 14.06
C ILE A 11 -1.21 -11.57 14.78
N PHE A 12 -1.63 -11.10 15.98
CA PHE A 12 -0.88 -10.48 17.11
C PHE A 12 -0.44 -8.97 16.97
N ILE A 13 -0.47 -8.06 17.97
CA ILE A 13 -0.64 -8.08 19.45
C ILE A 13 -1.00 -6.66 20.03
N THR A 14 -1.82 -6.67 21.09
CA THR A 14 -1.97 -5.82 22.32
C THR A 14 -2.08 -4.27 22.37
N THR A 15 -3.12 -3.86 23.14
CA THR A 15 -3.31 -2.76 24.12
C THR A 15 -2.90 -1.32 23.81
N GLY A 16 -3.91 -0.44 23.89
CA GLY A 16 -3.78 0.98 24.18
C GLY A 16 -5.16 1.63 24.27
N CYS A 17 -5.75 1.65 25.47
CA CYS A 17 -6.97 2.43 25.73
C CYS A 17 -6.62 3.92 25.72
N ILE A 18 -7.19 4.69 24.77
CA ILE A 18 -7.35 6.13 24.93
C ILE A 18 -8.80 6.47 24.57
N LYS A 19 -9.62 6.73 25.59
CA LYS A 19 -10.90 7.42 25.40
C LYS A 19 -10.61 8.86 24.97
N GLN A 20 -11.19 9.30 23.87
CA GLN A 20 -11.38 10.73 23.62
C GLN A 20 -12.87 11.01 23.51
N ASN A 21 -13.36 11.76 24.51
CA ASN A 21 -14.62 12.49 24.44
C ASN A 21 -14.52 13.48 23.27
N THR A 22 -15.49 13.45 22.35
CA THR A 22 -15.62 14.50 21.34
C THR A 22 -16.81 15.36 21.71
N GLU A 23 -16.54 16.61 22.11
CA GLU A 23 -17.56 17.63 22.29
C GLU A 23 -18.23 17.97 20.95
N LYS A 24 -19.51 18.33 21.02
CA LYS A 24 -20.44 18.50 19.89
C LYS A 24 -20.05 19.64 18.90
N SER A 25 -19.06 20.47 19.24
CA SER A 25 -18.59 21.62 18.45
C SER A 25 -17.58 21.28 17.34
N ASP A 26 -17.05 20.05 17.33
CA ASP A 26 -16.00 19.61 16.38
C ASP A 26 -16.54 18.86 15.14
N ILE A 27 -17.87 18.71 15.00
CA ILE A 27 -18.50 17.98 13.89
C ILE A 27 -18.65 18.91 12.66
N LEU A 28 -18.02 18.53 11.55
CA LEU A 28 -18.14 19.22 10.26
C LEU A 28 -19.57 19.10 9.69
N THR A 29 -20.22 20.24 9.43
CA THR A 29 -21.59 20.30 8.88
C THR A 29 -21.61 20.59 7.37
N THR A 30 -22.75 20.39 6.71
CA THR A 30 -22.92 20.77 5.28
C THR A 30 -22.74 22.27 5.06
N GLU A 31 -23.15 23.10 6.02
CA GLU A 31 -22.93 24.56 5.96
C GLU A 31 -21.44 24.90 6.09
N ASP A 32 -20.72 24.21 6.97
CA ASP A 32 -19.26 24.36 7.07
C ASP A 32 -18.54 23.96 5.77
N ILE A 33 -18.98 22.88 5.12
CA ILE A 33 -18.42 22.43 3.82
C ILE A 33 -18.67 23.50 2.75
N ALA A 34 -19.90 23.99 2.62
CA ALA A 34 -20.24 25.03 1.64
C ALA A 34 -19.46 26.34 1.89
N LYS A 35 -19.28 26.71 3.16
CA LYS A 35 -18.47 27.87 3.55
C LYS A 35 -17.00 27.65 3.23
N PHE A 36 -16.45 26.47 3.53
CA PHE A 36 -15.08 26.09 3.20
C PHE A 36 -14.86 26.19 1.68
N ASP A 37 -15.69 25.54 0.87
CA ASP A 37 -15.54 25.52 -0.59
C ASP A 37 -15.57 26.94 -1.18
N SER A 38 -16.51 27.77 -0.71
CA SER A 38 -16.60 29.18 -1.13
C SER A 38 -15.33 29.96 -0.80
N LEU A 39 -14.85 29.88 0.44
CA LEU A 39 -13.64 30.59 0.89
C LEU A 39 -12.36 30.06 0.24
N PHE A 40 -12.26 28.74 0.07
CA PHE A 40 -11.11 28.08 -0.53
C PHE A 40 -10.96 28.45 -2.01
N ASN A 41 -12.06 28.40 -2.78
CA ASN A 41 -12.07 28.81 -4.18
C ASN A 41 -11.80 30.33 -4.35
N ALA A 42 -12.33 31.15 -3.44
CA ALA A 42 -12.03 32.59 -3.42
C ALA A 42 -10.54 32.84 -3.12
N TRP A 43 -9.95 32.08 -2.19
CA TRP A 43 -8.53 32.18 -1.86
C TRP A 43 -7.65 31.80 -3.04
N GLU A 44 -7.93 30.66 -3.67
CA GLU A 44 -7.24 30.20 -4.87
C GLU A 44 -7.27 31.26 -5.98
N LYS A 45 -8.44 31.84 -6.25
CA LYS A 45 -8.59 32.90 -7.25
C LYS A 45 -7.79 34.16 -6.90
N GLU A 46 -7.79 34.57 -5.64
CA GLU A 46 -7.06 35.77 -5.20
C GLU A 46 -5.54 35.59 -5.22
N ILE A 47 -5.02 34.38 -4.95
CA ILE A 47 -3.60 34.07 -5.13
C ILE A 47 -3.15 34.38 -6.57
N HIS A 48 -3.98 34.04 -7.54
CA HIS A 48 -3.73 34.29 -8.96
C HIS A 48 -3.99 35.73 -9.41
N ASN A 49 -4.62 36.60 -8.61
CA ASN A 49 -4.93 37.98 -9.03
C ASN A 49 -4.17 39.03 -8.22
N ASN A 50 -3.61 38.66 -7.06
CA ASN A 50 -2.91 39.58 -6.19
C ASN A 50 -1.44 39.74 -6.64
N PRO A 51 -0.99 40.95 -7.02
CA PRO A 51 0.37 41.17 -7.52
C PRO A 51 1.48 40.79 -6.52
N LYS A 52 1.21 40.86 -5.21
CA LYS A 52 2.19 40.48 -4.17
C LYS A 52 2.27 38.96 -3.98
N ALA A 53 1.16 38.25 -4.22
CA ALA A 53 1.12 36.79 -4.14
C ALA A 53 1.69 36.14 -5.42
N GLN A 54 1.31 36.65 -6.60
CA GLN A 54 1.78 36.14 -7.90
C GLN A 54 3.30 36.13 -8.06
N LEU A 55 4.00 37.11 -7.46
CA LEU A 55 5.45 37.25 -7.58
C LEU A 55 6.22 36.40 -6.56
N SER A 56 5.52 35.69 -5.66
CA SER A 56 6.15 34.88 -4.61
C SER A 56 6.26 33.42 -5.01
N SER A 57 7.44 32.84 -4.81
CA SER A 57 7.67 31.40 -4.95
C SER A 57 7.42 30.63 -3.66
N SER A 58 6.82 31.25 -2.64
CA SER A 58 6.56 30.62 -1.34
C SER A 58 5.08 30.65 -1.00
N THR A 59 4.51 29.49 -0.69
CA THR A 59 3.11 29.37 -0.27
C THR A 59 2.80 30.14 1.01
N ARG A 60 3.80 30.41 1.85
CA ARG A 60 3.65 31.27 3.04
C ARG A 60 3.25 32.70 2.70
N ALA A 61 3.58 33.20 1.51
CA ALA A 61 3.16 34.53 1.09
C ALA A 61 1.63 34.64 0.93
N TYR A 62 0.92 33.53 0.72
CA TYR A 62 -0.52 33.51 0.54
C TYR A 62 -1.29 33.67 1.85
N THR A 63 -0.61 33.50 2.99
CA THR A 63 -1.20 33.65 4.35
C THR A 63 -1.61 35.08 4.69
N ILE A 64 -1.12 36.06 3.92
CA ILE A 64 -1.48 37.48 4.10
C ILE A 64 -2.90 37.78 3.61
N LEU A 65 -3.45 36.92 2.75
CA LEU A 65 -4.76 37.12 2.13
C LEU A 65 -5.89 36.95 3.17
N PRO A 66 -6.97 37.76 3.11
CA PRO A 66 -8.06 37.69 4.07
C PRO A 66 -8.69 36.29 4.19
N GLN A 67 -8.83 35.59 3.08
CA GLN A 67 -9.44 34.27 3.01
C GLN A 67 -8.68 33.23 3.85
N PHE A 68 -7.35 33.32 3.93
CA PHE A 68 -6.55 32.46 4.79
C PHE A 68 -6.95 32.63 6.27
N LYS A 69 -7.14 33.87 6.72
CA LYS A 69 -7.54 34.16 8.11
C LYS A 69 -8.94 33.64 8.41
N GLU A 70 -9.86 33.77 7.45
CA GLU A 70 -11.22 33.27 7.58
C GLU A 70 -11.27 31.75 7.61
N LEU A 71 -10.52 31.07 6.73
CA LEU A 71 -10.37 29.61 6.73
C LEU A 71 -9.73 29.13 8.03
N LYS A 72 -8.67 29.77 8.51
CA LYS A 72 -8.04 29.44 9.80
C LYS A 72 -9.02 29.58 10.97
N ALA A 73 -9.87 30.61 10.95
CA ALA A 73 -10.90 30.81 11.99
C ALA A 73 -11.99 29.73 12.00
N MET A 74 -12.15 28.95 10.92
CA MET A 74 -13.04 27.79 10.91
C MET A 74 -12.52 26.62 11.77
N GLY A 75 -11.23 26.62 12.11
CA GLY A 75 -10.62 25.67 13.04
C GLY A 75 -10.36 24.27 12.47
N LYS A 76 -9.84 23.37 13.31
CA LYS A 76 -9.39 22.02 12.93
C LYS A 76 -10.46 21.14 12.24
N LYS A 77 -11.74 21.45 12.41
CA LYS A 77 -12.85 20.68 11.81
C LYS A 77 -12.82 20.67 10.28
N ILE A 78 -12.15 21.64 9.63
CA ILE A 78 -12.00 21.68 8.17
C ILE A 78 -10.78 20.92 7.63
N ILE A 79 -9.94 20.31 8.50
CA ILE A 79 -8.79 19.50 8.06
C ILE A 79 -9.19 18.41 7.04
N PRO A 80 -10.29 17.64 7.22
CA PRO A 80 -10.71 16.67 6.22
C PRO A 80 -11.00 17.29 4.85
N CYS A 81 -11.58 18.50 4.80
CA CYS A 81 -11.82 19.20 3.54
C CYS A 81 -10.51 19.58 2.85
N ILE A 82 -9.50 20.02 3.61
CA ILE A 82 -8.17 20.33 3.07
C ILE A 82 -7.51 19.07 2.47
N ILE A 83 -7.59 17.94 3.18
CA ILE A 83 -7.08 16.65 2.68
C ILE A 83 -7.81 16.22 1.40
N GLU A 84 -9.13 16.40 1.33
CA GLU A 84 -9.89 16.12 0.10
C GLU A 84 -9.47 17.01 -1.07
N GLN A 85 -9.09 18.28 -0.83
CA GLN A 85 -8.55 19.14 -1.89
C GLN A 85 -7.17 18.65 -2.35
N PHE A 86 -6.31 18.25 -1.42
CA PHE A 86 -5.01 17.64 -1.73
C PHE A 86 -5.11 16.38 -2.60
N GLU A 87 -6.17 15.59 -2.45
CA GLU A 87 -6.40 14.39 -3.26
C GLU A 87 -6.98 14.68 -4.65
N LYS A 88 -7.67 15.81 -4.84
CA LYS A 88 -8.37 16.15 -6.10
C LYS A 88 -7.45 16.79 -7.14
N ASP A 89 -6.54 17.66 -6.71
CA ASP A 89 -5.72 18.46 -7.62
C ASP A 89 -4.29 18.62 -7.11
N ASN A 90 -3.33 18.33 -7.99
CA ASN A 90 -1.89 18.45 -7.76
C ASN A 90 -1.43 19.90 -7.52
N ASN A 91 -2.26 20.91 -7.79
CA ASN A 91 -1.94 22.32 -7.60
C ASN A 91 -2.46 22.92 -6.28
N THR A 92 -2.99 22.10 -5.37
CA THR A 92 -3.58 22.57 -4.09
C THR A 92 -2.55 22.78 -2.97
N PHE A 93 -1.26 22.60 -3.26
CA PHE A 93 -0.16 22.76 -2.29
C PHE A 93 -0.08 24.17 -1.68
N PHE A 94 -0.71 25.17 -2.29
CA PHE A 94 -0.87 26.50 -1.70
C PHE A 94 -1.56 26.50 -0.33
N ALA A 95 -2.34 25.45 -0.03
CA ALA A 95 -3.03 25.27 1.23
C ALA A 95 -2.19 24.60 2.33
N LEU A 96 -0.92 24.23 2.06
CA LEU A 96 -0.01 23.66 3.06
C LEU A 96 0.12 24.51 4.35
N PRO A 97 0.32 25.85 4.28
CA PRO A 97 0.40 26.65 5.49
C PRO A 97 -0.90 26.64 6.31
N LEU A 98 -2.05 26.48 5.65
CA LEU A 98 -3.34 26.38 6.34
C LEU A 98 -3.46 25.05 7.07
N TYR A 99 -3.06 23.95 6.42
CA TYR A 99 -2.99 22.64 7.06
C TYR A 99 -2.05 22.65 8.27
N ASP A 100 -0.85 23.19 8.13
CA ASP A 100 0.17 23.23 9.20
C ASP A 100 -0.27 24.04 10.42
N GLU A 101 -1.01 25.14 10.21
CA GLU A 101 -1.56 25.99 11.28
C GLU A 101 -2.76 25.36 11.99
N LEU A 102 -3.49 24.46 11.33
CA LEU A 102 -4.67 23.80 11.89
C LEU A 102 -4.37 22.43 12.50
N GLN A 103 -3.32 21.75 12.02
CA GLN A 103 -2.94 20.43 12.47
C GLN A 103 -2.15 20.50 13.78
N ASP A 104 -2.74 20.05 14.88
CA ASP A 104 -2.06 20.00 16.18
C ASP A 104 -1.16 18.77 16.32
N ASN A 105 -1.44 17.69 15.58
CA ASN A 105 -0.63 16.48 15.63
C ASN A 105 0.58 16.61 14.69
N ASP A 106 1.74 16.92 15.28
CA ASP A 106 2.98 17.10 14.55
C ASP A 106 3.38 15.89 13.67
N SER A 107 3.04 14.66 14.10
CA SER A 107 3.31 13.45 13.31
C SER A 107 2.54 13.38 11.98
N LEU A 108 1.48 14.19 11.82
CA LEU A 108 0.70 14.29 10.59
C LEU A 108 1.14 15.47 9.69
N LYS A 109 2.16 16.23 10.10
CA LYS A 109 2.80 17.24 9.25
C LYS A 109 3.94 16.61 8.45
N SER A 110 4.39 17.32 7.43
CA SER A 110 5.61 16.99 6.71
C SER A 110 6.73 17.95 7.12
N HIS A 111 7.83 17.38 7.60
CA HIS A 111 9.06 18.11 7.96
C HIS A 111 10.18 17.86 6.93
N ARG A 112 9.88 17.14 5.84
CA ARG A 112 10.87 16.80 4.83
C ARG A 112 11.30 18.05 4.06
N GLU A 113 12.56 18.13 3.67
CA GLU A 113 13.04 19.16 2.74
C GLU A 113 12.82 18.70 1.28
N THR A 114 11.56 18.51 0.91
CA THR A 114 11.13 18.05 -0.43
C THR A 114 10.24 19.09 -1.11
N SER A 115 9.80 18.80 -2.34
CA SER A 115 8.81 19.63 -3.03
C SER A 115 7.52 19.74 -2.24
N GLU A 116 6.78 20.84 -2.40
CA GLU A 116 5.48 21.03 -1.74
C GLU A 116 4.46 19.96 -2.17
N GLN A 117 4.56 19.46 -3.41
CA GLN A 117 3.75 18.35 -3.91
C GLN A 117 4.07 17.03 -3.19
N ASP A 118 5.35 16.75 -2.91
CA ASP A 118 5.75 15.56 -2.15
C ASP A 118 5.26 15.65 -0.70
N LYS A 119 5.32 16.86 -0.09
CA LYS A 119 4.80 17.11 1.25
C LYS A 119 3.30 16.84 1.33
N VAL A 120 2.54 17.34 0.36
CA VAL A 120 1.10 17.07 0.25
C VAL A 120 0.83 15.57 0.17
N SER A 121 1.56 14.85 -0.68
CA SER A 121 1.40 13.40 -0.83
C SER A 121 1.67 12.63 0.47
N GLU A 122 2.74 12.99 1.18
CA GLU A 122 3.08 12.41 2.49
C GLU A 122 2.00 12.72 3.55
N ILE A 123 1.51 13.96 3.58
CA ILE A 123 0.46 14.40 4.51
C ILE A 123 -0.83 13.60 4.29
N VAL A 124 -1.27 13.46 3.03
CA VAL A 124 -2.45 12.67 2.67
C VAL A 124 -2.27 11.22 3.12
N GLN A 125 -1.11 10.61 2.84
CA GLN A 125 -0.82 9.25 3.26
C GLN A 125 -0.91 9.10 4.79
N LYS A 126 -0.18 9.94 5.54
CA LYS A 126 -0.17 9.92 7.02
C LYS A 126 -1.57 10.08 7.59
N PHE A 127 -2.35 11.00 7.03
CA PHE A 127 -3.72 11.25 7.47
C PHE A 127 -4.61 10.02 7.24
N ARG A 128 -4.59 9.44 6.04
CA ARG A 128 -5.38 8.24 5.71
C ARG A 128 -4.95 7.01 6.51
N GLU A 129 -3.66 6.85 6.79
CA GLU A 129 -3.16 5.80 7.69
C GLU A 129 -3.64 5.97 9.13
N GLN A 130 -3.70 7.21 9.63
CA GLN A 130 -4.25 7.47 10.96
C GLN A 130 -5.75 7.17 11.02
N GLU A 131 -6.53 7.60 10.01
CA GLU A 131 -7.96 7.25 9.91
C GLU A 131 -8.16 5.74 9.83
N LYS A 132 -7.34 5.06 9.01
CA LYS A 132 -7.31 3.60 8.91
C LYS A 132 -7.13 2.95 10.29
N ARG A 133 -6.17 3.44 11.08
CA ARG A 133 -5.87 2.93 12.41
C ARG A 133 -7.05 3.10 13.37
N LYS A 134 -7.64 4.30 13.42
CA LYS A 134 -8.82 4.59 14.27
C LYS A 134 -10.00 3.67 13.95
N MET A 135 -10.28 3.45 12.66
CA MET A 135 -11.35 2.55 12.25
C MET A 135 -11.09 1.10 12.66
N TRP A 136 -9.84 0.63 12.56
CA TRP A 136 -9.49 -0.71 13.04
C TRP A 136 -9.49 -0.83 14.56
N GLU A 137 -9.12 0.21 15.30
CA GLU A 137 -9.24 0.24 16.76
C GLU A 137 -10.70 0.07 17.18
N GLU A 138 -11.62 0.82 16.58
CA GLU A 138 -13.06 0.69 16.79
C GLU A 138 -13.57 -0.71 16.40
N ALA A 139 -13.24 -1.18 15.20
CA ALA A 139 -13.68 -2.48 14.70
C ALA A 139 -13.15 -3.64 15.55
N ASN A 140 -11.90 -3.56 16.03
CA ASN A 140 -11.32 -4.56 16.91
C ASN A 140 -11.93 -4.51 18.32
N SER A 141 -12.25 -3.32 18.84
CA SER A 141 -13.00 -3.19 20.09
C SER A 141 -14.37 -3.89 19.96
N TYR A 142 -15.11 -3.61 18.88
CA TYR A 142 -16.36 -4.30 18.61
C TYR A 142 -16.17 -5.82 18.46
N LYS A 143 -15.16 -6.27 17.70
CA LYS A 143 -14.82 -7.69 17.52
C LYS A 143 -14.68 -8.44 18.85
N THR A 144 -14.05 -7.82 19.85
CA THR A 144 -13.89 -8.42 21.19
C THR A 144 -15.18 -8.51 22.00
N SER A 145 -16.16 -7.67 21.69
CA SER A 145 -17.48 -7.66 22.35
C SER A 145 -18.49 -8.66 21.76
N ILE A 146 -18.20 -9.21 20.57
CA ILE A 146 -19.11 -10.13 19.88
C ILE A 146 -19.17 -11.47 20.62
N THR A 147 -20.39 -11.87 21.00
CA THR A 147 -20.72 -13.21 21.50
C THR A 147 -21.45 -14.03 20.44
N ASP A 148 -21.71 -15.31 20.71
CA ASP A 148 -22.45 -16.18 19.78
C ASP A 148 -23.90 -15.71 19.51
N THR A 149 -24.48 -14.92 20.42
CA THR A 149 -25.86 -14.40 20.31
C THR A 149 -25.93 -12.92 19.92
N THR A 150 -24.79 -12.24 19.74
CA THR A 150 -24.78 -10.86 19.28
C THR A 150 -25.38 -10.78 17.87
N PHE A 151 -26.38 -9.93 17.67
CA PHE A 151 -26.95 -9.70 16.35
C PHE A 151 -25.97 -8.92 15.47
N LEU A 152 -25.58 -9.49 14.33
CA LEU A 152 -24.59 -8.93 13.42
C LEU A 152 -25.27 -8.24 12.23
N LYS A 153 -24.95 -6.97 12.01
CA LYS A 153 -25.44 -6.18 10.88
C LYS A 153 -24.39 -5.17 10.46
N THR A 154 -24.16 -5.05 9.15
CA THR A 154 -23.26 -4.04 8.59
C THR A 154 -23.86 -2.64 8.69
N ARG A 155 -23.00 -1.63 8.67
CA ARG A 155 -23.40 -0.25 8.42
C ARG A 155 -23.66 -0.11 6.92
N GLY A 156 -24.92 0.14 6.59
CA GLY A 156 -25.42 0.07 5.22
C GLY A 156 -25.68 -1.37 4.74
N THR A 157 -26.21 -1.47 3.52
CA THR A 157 -26.50 -2.76 2.86
C THR A 157 -25.21 -3.51 2.54
N MET A 158 -25.17 -4.80 2.88
CA MET A 158 -24.02 -5.64 2.57
C MET A 158 -23.74 -5.73 1.07
N SER A 159 -22.48 -5.54 0.68
CA SER A 159 -21.96 -5.70 -0.67
C SER A 159 -20.42 -5.74 -0.62
N TYR A 160 -19.75 -6.10 -1.72
CA TYR A 160 -18.28 -5.96 -1.79
C TYR A 160 -17.82 -4.52 -1.52
N ALA A 161 -18.52 -3.52 -2.07
CA ALA A 161 -18.20 -2.12 -1.80
C ALA A 161 -18.37 -1.72 -0.32
N ALA A 162 -19.23 -2.42 0.44
CA ALA A 162 -19.42 -2.15 1.87
C ALA A 162 -18.20 -2.55 2.72
N ILE A 163 -17.36 -3.47 2.23
CA ILE A 163 -16.16 -3.98 2.92
C ILE A 163 -14.84 -3.53 2.27
N ASP A 164 -14.90 -2.87 1.12
CA ASP A 164 -13.73 -2.30 0.45
C ASP A 164 -13.31 -0.96 1.10
N LEU A 165 -12.00 -0.76 1.26
CA LEU A 165 -11.43 0.48 1.82
C LEU A 165 -11.73 1.70 0.93
N PHE A 166 -11.70 1.50 -0.39
CA PHE A 166 -11.99 2.52 -1.38
C PHE A 166 -13.11 2.06 -2.28
N THR A 167 -14.06 2.96 -2.55
CA THR A 167 -15.20 2.73 -3.44
C THR A 167 -15.18 3.76 -4.56
N GLY A 168 -16.06 3.59 -5.57
CA GLY A 168 -16.29 4.63 -6.57
C GLY A 168 -16.82 5.96 -6.00
N ARG A 169 -17.15 6.01 -4.70
CA ARG A 169 -17.54 7.22 -3.96
C ARG A 169 -16.44 7.73 -3.01
N GLY A 170 -15.23 7.17 -3.10
CA GLY A 170 -14.10 7.53 -2.25
C GLY A 170 -13.90 6.60 -1.06
N PHE A 171 -13.25 7.12 -0.03
CA PHE A 171 -12.85 6.39 1.18
C PHE A 171 -14.07 5.90 1.97
N ASN A 172 -14.13 4.59 2.22
CA ASN A 172 -15.22 3.97 2.95
C ASN A 172 -14.92 3.98 4.46
N LYS A 173 -15.67 4.77 5.22
CA LYS A 173 -15.48 4.91 6.68
C LYS A 173 -15.96 3.71 7.49
N ASP A 174 -16.75 2.82 6.89
CA ASP A 174 -17.37 1.69 7.58
C ASP A 174 -16.70 0.35 7.24
N TYR A 175 -15.71 0.33 6.33
CA TYR A 175 -15.14 -0.90 5.79
C TYR A 175 -14.60 -1.84 6.88
N ALA A 176 -13.87 -1.33 7.87
CA ALA A 176 -13.24 -2.15 8.91
C ALA A 176 -14.29 -2.80 9.82
N PHE A 177 -15.29 -2.02 10.25
CA PHE A 177 -16.42 -2.53 11.03
C PHE A 177 -17.18 -3.58 10.22
N ASN A 178 -17.52 -3.27 8.96
CA ASN A 178 -18.24 -4.17 8.08
C ASN A 178 -17.47 -5.46 7.79
N GLN A 179 -16.14 -5.40 7.66
CA GLN A 179 -15.28 -6.59 7.52
C GLN A 179 -15.35 -7.48 8.77
N VAL A 180 -15.26 -6.91 9.98
CA VAL A 180 -15.39 -7.68 11.23
C VAL A 180 -16.76 -8.36 11.31
N VAL A 181 -17.83 -7.63 11.03
CA VAL A 181 -19.21 -8.15 11.04
C VAL A 181 -19.36 -9.27 10.02
N TYR A 182 -18.95 -9.04 8.78
CA TYR A 182 -19.05 -10.00 7.69
C TYR A 182 -18.26 -11.28 8.00
N LEU A 183 -17.01 -11.18 8.43
CA LEU A 183 -16.19 -12.36 8.75
C LEU A 183 -16.79 -13.18 9.89
N LYS A 184 -17.37 -12.52 10.90
CA LYS A 184 -18.07 -13.21 11.99
C LYS A 184 -19.37 -13.86 11.54
N ALA A 185 -20.15 -13.20 10.69
CA ALA A 185 -21.36 -13.75 10.09
C ALA A 185 -21.05 -14.96 9.21
N LEU A 186 -20.02 -14.86 8.35
CA LEU A 186 -19.53 -15.96 7.51
C LEU A 186 -19.09 -17.15 8.36
N GLN A 187 -18.33 -16.91 9.43
CA GLN A 187 -17.92 -17.96 10.37
C GLN A 187 -19.13 -18.70 10.96
N ARG A 188 -20.20 -17.99 11.33
CA ARG A 188 -21.44 -18.63 11.83
C ARG A 188 -22.10 -19.45 10.74
N ALA A 189 -22.24 -18.91 9.54
CA ALA A 189 -22.87 -19.60 8.40
C ALA A 189 -22.09 -20.84 7.96
N GLN A 190 -20.75 -20.82 8.02
CA GLN A 190 -19.92 -21.98 7.67
C GLN A 190 -20.13 -23.18 8.61
N LYS A 191 -20.57 -22.97 9.86
CA LYS A 191 -20.92 -24.07 10.78
C LYS A 191 -22.15 -24.87 10.33
N HIS A 192 -22.94 -24.29 9.42
CA HIS A 192 -24.14 -24.85 8.83
C HIS A 192 -23.91 -25.47 7.45
N LEU A 193 -22.64 -25.54 7.02
CA LEU A 193 -22.27 -26.22 5.80
C LEU A 193 -22.02 -27.71 6.06
N SER A 194 -22.43 -28.53 5.10
CA SER A 194 -22.09 -29.94 4.99
C SER A 194 -21.65 -30.26 3.56
N VAL A 195 -20.95 -31.37 3.37
CA VAL A 195 -20.54 -31.81 2.04
C VAL A 195 -21.46 -32.93 1.57
N VAL A 196 -22.16 -32.71 0.47
CA VAL A 196 -23.05 -33.69 -0.17
C VAL A 196 -22.62 -33.82 -1.62
N ASN A 197 -22.23 -35.02 -2.05
CA ASN A 197 -21.79 -35.29 -3.43
C ASN A 197 -20.68 -34.36 -3.94
N GLY A 198 -19.74 -33.96 -3.07
CA GLY A 198 -18.63 -33.07 -3.43
C GLY A 198 -19.01 -31.59 -3.56
N GLN A 199 -20.25 -31.23 -3.24
CA GLN A 199 -20.73 -29.85 -3.16
C GLN A 199 -21.04 -29.46 -1.72
N LEU A 200 -21.08 -28.15 -1.47
CA LEU A 200 -21.49 -27.58 -0.20
C LEU A 200 -23.01 -27.44 -0.14
N ALA A 201 -23.61 -28.05 0.88
CA ALA A 201 -25.02 -27.90 1.23
C ALA A 201 -25.14 -27.07 2.52
N CYS A 202 -25.97 -26.02 2.48
CA CYS A 202 -26.26 -25.16 3.63
C CYS A 202 -27.70 -25.41 4.10
N ASP A 203 -27.90 -25.63 5.40
CA ASP A 203 -29.23 -25.88 5.98
C ASP A 203 -29.96 -24.63 6.47
N LEU A 204 -29.32 -23.45 6.37
CA LEU A 204 -29.86 -22.16 6.82
C LEU A 204 -30.99 -21.65 5.93
N LYS A 205 -32.07 -21.17 6.57
CA LYS A 205 -33.26 -20.62 5.90
C LYS A 205 -33.39 -19.10 6.01
N SER A 206 -32.72 -18.48 6.98
CA SER A 206 -32.69 -17.02 7.15
C SER A 206 -31.52 -16.57 8.01
N GLY A 207 -31.22 -15.26 8.00
CA GLY A 207 -30.17 -14.70 8.83
C GLY A 207 -30.46 -14.79 10.34
N THR A 208 -31.74 -14.80 10.72
CA THR A 208 -32.13 -14.83 12.14
C THR A 208 -31.74 -16.13 12.84
N GLU A 209 -31.62 -17.26 12.10
CA GLU A 209 -31.20 -18.54 12.67
C GLU A 209 -29.77 -18.49 13.26
N ILE A 210 -28.94 -17.56 12.77
CA ILE A 210 -27.55 -17.35 13.23
C ILE A 210 -27.29 -15.91 13.72
N TYR A 211 -28.35 -15.21 14.12
CA TYR A 211 -28.30 -13.83 14.65
C TYR A 211 -27.56 -12.86 13.71
N ILE A 212 -27.88 -12.87 12.41
CA ILE A 212 -27.36 -11.90 11.44
C ILE A 212 -28.51 -11.23 10.67
N SER A 213 -28.24 -10.08 10.04
CA SER A 213 -29.21 -9.43 9.17
C SER A 213 -29.47 -10.24 7.89
N GLU A 214 -30.67 -10.07 7.33
CA GLU A 214 -31.10 -10.85 6.16
C GLU A 214 -30.28 -10.55 4.91
N ASP A 215 -29.85 -9.31 4.72
CA ASP A 215 -28.97 -8.93 3.60
C ASP A 215 -27.58 -9.57 3.71
N LEU A 216 -27.04 -9.73 4.93
CA LEU A 216 -25.81 -10.48 5.17
C LEU A 216 -25.99 -11.97 4.86
N TYR A 217 -27.11 -12.56 5.28
CA TYR A 217 -27.44 -13.96 4.97
C TYR A 217 -27.53 -14.21 3.47
N LEU A 218 -28.25 -13.38 2.72
CA LEU A 218 -28.36 -13.49 1.27
C LEU A 218 -26.99 -13.36 0.60
N PHE A 219 -26.19 -12.38 1.01
CA PHE A 219 -24.84 -12.20 0.47
C PHE A 219 -23.92 -13.41 0.72
N ILE A 220 -23.98 -14.01 1.92
CA ILE A 220 -23.17 -15.18 2.28
C ILE A 220 -23.66 -16.45 1.56
N THR A 221 -24.97 -16.65 1.45
CA THR A 221 -25.52 -17.82 0.75
C THR A 221 -25.27 -17.76 -0.76
N ASP A 222 -25.25 -16.56 -1.36
CA ASP A 222 -24.82 -16.37 -2.74
C ASP A 222 -23.33 -16.71 -2.91
N LEU A 223 -22.46 -16.36 -1.95
CA LEU A 223 -21.07 -16.82 -1.95
C LEU A 223 -20.96 -18.35 -1.93
N PHE A 224 -21.81 -19.05 -1.18
CA PHE A 224 -21.81 -20.52 -1.17
C PHE A 224 -22.26 -21.12 -2.52
N LYS A 225 -23.17 -20.45 -3.25
CA LYS A 225 -23.53 -20.83 -4.63
C LYS A 225 -22.36 -20.61 -5.60
N ASP A 226 -21.63 -19.50 -5.45
CA ASP A 226 -20.41 -19.24 -6.22
C ASP A 226 -19.35 -20.31 -5.94
N TRP A 227 -19.16 -20.69 -4.68
CA TRP A 227 -18.26 -21.78 -4.29
C TRP A 227 -18.63 -23.10 -4.96
N ASN A 228 -19.92 -23.46 -5.01
CA ASN A 228 -20.36 -24.66 -5.75
C ASN A 228 -20.10 -24.55 -7.25
N THR A 229 -20.29 -23.38 -7.85
CA THR A 229 -19.93 -23.11 -9.26
C THR A 229 -18.42 -23.30 -9.49
N TRP A 230 -17.58 -22.89 -8.55
CA TRP A 230 -16.13 -23.11 -8.62
C TRP A 230 -15.76 -24.59 -8.48
N LEU A 231 -16.44 -25.33 -7.60
CA LEU A 231 -16.25 -26.76 -7.43
C LEU A 231 -16.65 -27.55 -8.68
N GLU A 232 -17.77 -27.19 -9.33
CA GLU A 232 -18.21 -27.76 -10.61
C GLU A 232 -17.19 -27.55 -11.73
N SER A 233 -16.42 -26.46 -11.67
CA SER A 233 -15.32 -26.20 -12.59
C SER A 233 -14.20 -27.25 -12.49
N GLY A 234 -14.15 -28.06 -11.43
CA GLY A 234 -13.13 -29.07 -11.18
C GLY A 234 -11.76 -28.52 -10.76
N LYS A 235 -11.55 -27.19 -10.84
CA LYS A 235 -10.28 -26.49 -10.53
C LYS A 235 -10.13 -26.13 -9.06
N TYR A 236 -11.17 -26.33 -8.27
CA TYR A 236 -11.22 -25.96 -6.86
C TYR A 236 -11.54 -27.18 -6.01
N GLU A 237 -11.14 -27.14 -4.75
CA GLU A 237 -11.38 -28.17 -3.74
C GLU A 237 -11.91 -27.56 -2.44
N ILE A 238 -12.70 -28.37 -1.73
CA ILE A 238 -13.17 -28.04 -0.40
C ILE A 238 -12.03 -28.31 0.58
N ILE A 239 -11.70 -27.31 1.39
CA ILE A 239 -10.79 -27.44 2.53
C ILE A 239 -11.59 -27.24 3.80
N LYS A 240 -11.26 -28.01 4.83
CA LYS A 240 -11.80 -27.85 6.17
C LYS A 240 -10.68 -27.39 7.08
N ASP A 241 -10.87 -26.26 7.76
CA ASP A 241 -9.89 -25.76 8.73
C ASP A 241 -9.91 -26.56 10.04
N GLU A 242 -8.98 -26.24 10.94
CA GLU A 242 -8.87 -26.88 12.26
C GLU A 242 -10.12 -26.67 13.13
N GLN A 243 -10.88 -25.61 12.87
CA GLN A 243 -12.14 -25.29 13.56
C GLN A 243 -13.34 -25.98 12.92
N GLY A 244 -13.11 -26.79 11.87
CA GLY A 244 -14.13 -27.56 11.18
C GLY A 244 -14.95 -26.76 10.17
N LEU A 245 -14.51 -25.57 9.78
CA LEU A 245 -15.21 -24.70 8.83
C LEU A 245 -14.76 -24.99 7.41
N TYR A 246 -15.72 -25.05 6.49
CA TYR A 246 -15.45 -25.31 5.08
C TYR A 246 -15.12 -24.02 4.32
N THR A 247 -14.11 -24.10 3.46
CA THR A 247 -13.74 -23.07 2.47
C THR A 247 -13.44 -23.73 1.12
N VAL A 248 -13.45 -22.96 0.03
CA VAL A 248 -13.12 -23.45 -1.30
C VAL A 248 -11.89 -22.72 -1.82
N LEU A 249 -10.82 -23.49 -2.09
CA LEU A 249 -9.56 -22.98 -2.64
C LEU A 249 -9.28 -23.62 -4.00
N PRO A 250 -8.48 -22.98 -4.88
CA PRO A 250 -7.98 -23.61 -6.08
C PRO A 250 -7.17 -24.86 -5.71
N LYS A 251 -7.41 -25.96 -6.42
CA LYS A 251 -6.57 -27.15 -6.31
C LYS A 251 -5.14 -26.78 -6.59
N LYS A 252 -4.22 -27.26 -5.75
CA LYS A 252 -2.80 -27.28 -6.11
C LYS A 252 -2.64 -28.21 -7.30
N THR A 253 -2.55 -27.67 -8.51
CA THR A 253 -2.19 -28.46 -9.68
C THR A 253 -0.78 -29.00 -9.50
N ASN A 254 -0.65 -30.32 -9.28
CA ASN A 254 0.54 -31.08 -9.65
C ASN A 254 0.60 -31.20 -11.18
N GLN A 255 0.56 -30.08 -11.87
CA GLN A 255 0.98 -29.99 -13.26
C GLN A 255 2.44 -29.58 -13.22
N SER A 256 3.35 -30.45 -13.68
CA SER A 256 4.06 -30.17 -14.93
C SER A 256 3.18 -29.31 -15.84
N SER A 257 3.29 -28.00 -15.66
CA SER A 257 2.41 -27.02 -16.27
C SER A 257 2.56 -27.04 -17.79
N GLN A 258 1.70 -27.82 -18.45
CA GLN A 258 1.12 -27.42 -19.74
C GLN A 258 -0.08 -26.49 -19.47
N THR A 259 0.14 -25.45 -18.65
CA THR A 259 -0.24 -24.14 -19.12
C THR A 259 0.57 -23.90 -20.41
N ASN A 260 0.12 -23.06 -21.32
CA ASN A 260 1.13 -22.19 -21.93
C ASN A 260 1.71 -21.44 -20.74
N SER A 261 2.71 -22.05 -20.08
CA SER A 261 3.48 -21.40 -19.07
C SER A 261 4.02 -20.21 -19.83
N VAL A 262 3.53 -19.03 -19.48
CA VAL A 262 4.40 -17.89 -19.54
C VAL A 262 5.48 -18.26 -18.53
N THR A 263 6.43 -19.08 -18.95
CA THR A 263 7.68 -19.28 -18.26
C THR A 263 8.23 -17.88 -18.20
N LEU A 264 8.10 -17.26 -17.03
CA LEU A 264 8.65 -15.96 -16.77
C LEU A 264 10.15 -16.16 -16.84
N ARG A 265 10.69 -15.88 -18.02
CA ARG A 265 12.12 -15.98 -18.26
C ARG A 265 12.77 -14.76 -17.63
N PRO A 266 13.90 -14.92 -16.95
CA PRO A 266 14.72 -13.81 -16.53
C PRO A 266 14.90 -12.83 -17.69
N ILE A 267 14.67 -11.55 -17.44
CA ILE A 267 14.73 -10.51 -18.47
C ILE A 267 15.93 -9.60 -18.21
N PRO A 268 16.71 -9.23 -19.25
CA PRO A 268 17.63 -8.13 -19.15
C PRO A 268 16.87 -6.85 -18.83
N ARG A 269 17.40 -6.04 -17.91
CA ARG A 269 16.85 -4.73 -17.58
C ARG A 269 17.82 -3.65 -18.00
N ASP A 270 17.28 -2.56 -18.54
CA ASP A 270 18.09 -1.41 -18.96
C ASP A 270 18.90 -0.86 -17.80
N ILE A 271 20.11 -0.40 -18.10
CA ILE A 271 20.95 0.29 -17.12
C ILE A 271 20.28 1.64 -16.82
N PRO A 272 19.95 1.95 -15.55
CA PRO A 272 19.31 3.21 -15.20
C PRO A 272 20.19 4.42 -15.56
N THR A 273 19.55 5.50 -16.01
CA THR A 273 20.22 6.70 -16.59
C THR A 273 20.20 7.93 -15.68
N GLY A 274 19.93 7.75 -14.38
CA GLY A 274 19.91 8.83 -13.41
C GLY A 274 21.28 9.50 -13.21
N GLU A 275 21.30 10.57 -12.43
CA GLU A 275 22.55 11.18 -11.97
C GLU A 275 23.32 10.19 -11.08
N ASN A 276 24.62 10.00 -11.35
CA ASN A 276 25.46 9.10 -10.54
C ASN A 276 25.58 9.62 -9.10
N ILE A 277 25.26 8.77 -8.13
CA ILE A 277 25.55 9.03 -6.72
C ILE A 277 27.03 8.73 -6.47
N SER A 278 27.72 9.65 -5.79
CA SER A 278 29.09 9.42 -5.35
C SER A 278 29.15 8.24 -4.38
N PRO A 279 30.11 7.30 -4.51
CA PRO A 279 30.32 6.22 -3.54
C PRO A 279 30.56 6.72 -2.11
N ALA A 280 31.08 7.95 -1.95
CA ALA A 280 31.24 8.58 -0.64
C ALA A 280 29.90 9.00 0.00
N SER A 281 28.83 9.09 -0.79
CA SER A 281 27.47 9.42 -0.35
C SER A 281 26.60 8.18 -0.17
N LEU A 282 26.71 7.21 -1.09
CA LEU A 282 25.99 5.94 -1.00
C LEU A 282 26.83 4.83 -1.65
N SER A 283 27.10 3.77 -0.91
CA SER A 283 27.88 2.62 -1.37
C SER A 283 26.95 1.43 -1.65
N ILE A 284 27.34 0.63 -2.65
CA ILE A 284 26.77 -0.71 -2.89
C ILE A 284 27.96 -1.65 -2.95
N GLU A 285 28.12 -2.46 -1.92
CA GLU A 285 29.24 -3.37 -1.75
C GLU A 285 28.77 -4.81 -1.90
N THR A 286 29.49 -5.61 -2.68
CA THR A 286 29.28 -7.07 -2.68
C THR A 286 29.94 -7.70 -1.46
N GLU A 287 29.45 -8.86 -1.03
CA GLU A 287 30.06 -9.61 0.09
C GLU A 287 31.54 -9.93 -0.17
N HIS A 288 31.91 -10.14 -1.44
CA HIS A 288 33.29 -10.30 -1.89
C HIS A 288 33.54 -9.50 -3.18
N ASP A 289 34.76 -8.99 -3.35
CA ASP A 289 35.17 -8.36 -4.61
C ASP A 289 35.31 -9.39 -5.75
N HIS A 290 35.55 -10.65 -5.40
CA HIS A 290 35.82 -11.73 -6.35
C HIS A 290 35.01 -12.99 -6.00
N TYR A 291 34.47 -13.65 -7.02
CA TYR A 291 33.69 -14.88 -6.89
C TYR A 291 34.12 -15.92 -7.94
N PRO A 292 33.96 -17.23 -7.69
CA PRO A 292 34.21 -18.27 -8.70
C PRO A 292 33.17 -18.25 -9.82
N LEU A 293 33.51 -18.77 -11.00
CA LEU A 293 32.56 -18.89 -12.13
C LEU A 293 31.30 -19.71 -11.81
N SER A 294 31.34 -20.60 -10.82
CA SER A 294 30.19 -21.40 -10.39
C SER A 294 29.16 -20.61 -9.56
N THR A 295 29.40 -19.33 -9.30
CA THR A 295 28.53 -18.48 -8.48
C THR A 295 27.16 -18.31 -9.10
N THR A 296 26.12 -18.58 -8.31
CA THR A 296 24.72 -18.42 -8.71
C THR A 296 24.05 -17.24 -8.00
N GLU A 297 24.63 -16.73 -6.92
CA GLU A 297 24.07 -15.66 -6.11
C GLU A 297 25.19 -14.76 -5.57
N VAL A 298 24.94 -13.46 -5.53
CA VAL A 298 25.84 -12.43 -4.99
C VAL A 298 25.04 -11.60 -4.00
N LYS A 299 25.51 -11.47 -2.76
CA LYS A 299 24.87 -10.60 -1.78
C LYS A 299 25.46 -9.20 -1.88
N ILE A 300 24.60 -8.18 -1.90
CA ILE A 300 24.98 -6.78 -1.81
C ILE A 300 24.55 -6.18 -0.47
N THR A 301 25.31 -5.21 0.01
CA THR A 301 24.95 -4.29 1.09
C THR A 301 24.93 -2.88 0.53
N ILE A 302 23.80 -2.20 0.68
CA ILE A 302 23.64 -0.79 0.29
C ILE A 302 23.74 0.03 1.57
N THR A 303 24.62 1.03 1.63
CA THR A 303 24.82 1.87 2.81
C THR A 303 24.78 3.35 2.47
N ASN A 304 23.98 4.13 3.20
CA ASN A 304 23.93 5.59 3.03
C ASN A 304 24.96 6.27 3.95
N HIS A 305 25.92 6.97 3.37
CA HIS A 305 26.94 7.71 4.11
C HIS A 305 26.69 9.22 4.12
N SER A 306 25.60 9.66 3.50
CA SER A 306 25.26 11.08 3.34
C SER A 306 24.24 11.58 4.36
N HIS A 307 24.03 12.89 4.34
CA HIS A 307 22.96 13.56 5.08
C HIS A 307 21.64 13.62 4.30
N TYR A 308 21.57 13.02 3.11
CA TYR A 308 20.36 12.97 2.28
C TYR A 308 19.65 11.62 2.43
N GLU A 309 18.32 11.61 2.37
CA GLU A 309 17.53 10.38 2.27
C GLU A 309 17.59 9.83 0.84
N TYR A 310 17.78 8.52 0.71
CA TYR A 310 17.63 7.81 -0.55
C TYR A 310 16.51 6.78 -0.46
N GLU A 311 15.77 6.60 -1.54
CA GLU A 311 14.78 5.54 -1.67
C GLU A 311 15.03 4.68 -2.91
N CYS A 312 14.91 3.36 -2.79
CA CYS A 312 14.89 2.44 -3.92
C CYS A 312 14.03 1.22 -3.61
N GLY A 313 13.95 0.23 -4.49
CA GLY A 313 13.23 -1.01 -4.23
C GLY A 313 14.04 -2.23 -4.63
N GLU A 314 13.39 -3.40 -4.69
CA GLU A 314 14.03 -4.67 -5.05
C GLU A 314 14.64 -4.67 -6.46
N LYS A 315 14.05 -3.91 -7.39
CA LYS A 315 14.49 -3.85 -8.80
C LYS A 315 15.98 -3.48 -8.91
N TYR A 316 16.70 -4.19 -9.78
CA TYR A 316 18.11 -3.95 -10.10
C TYR A 316 18.36 -4.26 -11.59
N SER A 317 19.46 -3.74 -12.13
CA SER A 317 19.99 -4.15 -13.44
C SER A 317 21.35 -4.78 -13.23
N LEU A 318 21.59 -5.93 -13.85
CA LEU A 318 22.89 -6.62 -13.81
C LEU A 318 23.58 -6.43 -15.16
N ALA A 319 24.88 -6.15 -15.17
CA ALA A 319 25.63 -6.02 -16.42
C ALA A 319 27.01 -6.65 -16.32
N TYR A 320 27.48 -7.20 -17.45
CA TYR A 320 28.83 -7.70 -17.64
C TYR A 320 29.61 -6.77 -18.57
N TYR A 321 30.90 -6.55 -18.27
CA TYR A 321 31.76 -5.74 -19.12
C TYR A 321 32.34 -6.57 -20.28
N ASN A 322 31.80 -6.38 -21.47
CA ASN A 322 32.33 -7.00 -22.69
C ASN A 322 33.60 -6.26 -23.14
N LYS A 323 34.77 -6.84 -22.83
CA LYS A 323 36.08 -6.24 -23.15
C LYS A 323 36.28 -6.01 -24.65
N SER A 324 35.77 -6.91 -25.50
CA SER A 324 35.91 -6.82 -26.96
C SER A 324 35.13 -5.65 -27.55
N LYS A 325 33.92 -5.40 -27.03
CA LYS A 325 33.07 -4.28 -27.46
C LYS A 325 33.27 -3.00 -26.63
N ARG A 326 34.03 -3.07 -25.54
CA ARG A 326 34.26 -1.98 -24.57
C ARG A 326 32.95 -1.37 -24.05
N GLN A 327 31.97 -2.23 -23.75
CA GLN A 327 30.64 -1.80 -23.30
C GLN A 327 30.09 -2.72 -22.22
N TRP A 328 29.15 -2.19 -21.43
CA TRP A 328 28.37 -2.98 -20.48
C TRP A 328 27.18 -3.63 -21.21
N GLU A 329 27.06 -4.94 -21.08
CA GLU A 329 25.97 -5.73 -21.63
C GLU A 329 25.04 -6.17 -20.51
N THR A 330 23.75 -5.88 -20.63
CA THR A 330 22.77 -6.22 -19.60
C THR A 330 22.54 -7.72 -19.56
N LEU A 331 22.48 -8.24 -18.34
CA LEU A 331 22.25 -9.65 -18.07
C LEU A 331 20.84 -9.88 -17.54
N PRO A 332 20.32 -11.11 -17.68
CA PRO A 332 18.99 -11.44 -17.17
C PRO A 332 18.89 -11.27 -15.65
N THR A 333 17.73 -10.81 -15.19
CA THR A 333 17.41 -10.53 -13.79
C THR A 333 16.01 -11.06 -13.44
N ASP A 334 15.63 -11.07 -12.15
CA ASP A 334 14.39 -11.68 -11.67
C ASP A 334 13.16 -11.19 -12.44
N PRO A 335 12.36 -12.03 -13.11
CA PRO A 335 11.25 -11.55 -13.94
C PRO A 335 10.09 -10.95 -13.13
N VAL A 336 9.98 -11.30 -11.85
CA VAL A 336 9.03 -10.74 -10.88
C VAL A 336 9.85 -10.14 -9.74
N VAL A 337 9.55 -8.91 -9.39
CA VAL A 337 10.12 -8.20 -8.24
C VAL A 337 8.97 -7.72 -7.36
N ASN A 338 9.12 -7.77 -6.04
CA ASN A 338 8.11 -7.22 -5.15
C ASN A 338 8.19 -5.69 -5.19
N ASP A 339 7.04 -5.04 -5.13
CA ASP A 339 6.97 -3.58 -5.05
C ASP A 339 7.16 -3.13 -3.59
N ILE A 340 8.38 -3.29 -3.10
CA ILE A 340 8.80 -2.92 -1.74
C ILE A 340 9.69 -1.69 -1.82
N LEU A 341 9.28 -0.62 -1.14
CA LEU A 341 10.07 0.60 -0.98
C LEU A 341 11.05 0.45 0.19
N TRP A 342 12.33 0.67 -0.10
CA TRP A 342 13.42 0.75 0.86
C TRP A 342 13.82 2.21 1.04
N ILE A 343 13.79 2.67 2.28
CA ILE A 343 14.16 4.03 2.65
C ILE A 343 15.48 3.98 3.43
N PHE A 344 16.47 4.74 2.97
CA PHE A 344 17.77 4.91 3.57
C PHE A 344 17.84 6.32 4.16
N PRO A 345 17.41 6.54 5.41
CA PRO A 345 17.56 7.83 6.08
C PRO A 345 19.03 8.28 6.20
N PRO A 346 19.30 9.53 6.60
CA PRO A 346 20.62 9.94 7.06
C PRO A 346 21.10 9.06 8.23
N GLU A 347 22.42 9.04 8.51
CA GLU A 347 23.04 8.30 9.64
C GLU A 347 23.28 6.77 9.44
N HIS A 348 23.88 6.39 8.31
CA HIS A 348 24.40 5.03 8.05
C HIS A 348 23.42 3.84 8.10
N PRO A 349 22.14 3.96 7.66
CA PRO A 349 21.32 2.78 7.46
C PRO A 349 21.89 1.90 6.34
N SER A 350 21.74 0.59 6.52
CA SER A 350 22.12 -0.40 5.51
C SER A 350 21.00 -1.39 5.22
N HIS A 351 20.99 -1.89 3.99
CA HIS A 351 20.06 -2.94 3.55
C HIS A 351 20.80 -3.98 2.72
N GLN A 352 20.46 -5.26 2.92
CA GLN A 352 21.05 -6.36 2.18
C GLN A 352 20.07 -6.93 1.16
N GLN A 353 20.58 -7.24 -0.03
CA GLN A 353 19.82 -7.95 -1.06
C GLN A 353 20.67 -9.07 -1.66
N THR A 354 20.05 -10.22 -1.90
CA THR A 354 20.66 -11.30 -2.69
C THR A 354 20.31 -11.12 -4.17
N ILE A 355 21.33 -11.13 -5.02
CA ILE A 355 21.25 -10.96 -6.47
C ILE A 355 21.48 -12.30 -7.13
N LYS A 356 20.53 -12.78 -7.93
CA LYS A 356 20.66 -14.04 -8.66
C LYS A 356 21.38 -13.85 -10.00
N LEU A 357 22.32 -14.75 -10.27
CA LEU A 357 22.98 -14.91 -11.56
C LEU A 357 22.31 -16.06 -12.32
N TYR A 358 21.58 -15.72 -13.38
CA TYR A 358 20.81 -16.67 -14.19
C TYR A 358 21.70 -17.40 -15.20
N THR A 359 22.58 -18.27 -14.71
CA THR A 359 23.59 -19.00 -15.50
C THR A 359 22.99 -19.93 -16.56
N SER A 360 21.73 -20.34 -16.41
CA SER A 360 20.99 -21.11 -17.41
C SER A 360 20.58 -20.29 -18.65
N GLU A 361 20.42 -18.97 -18.51
CA GLU A 361 20.05 -18.05 -19.61
C GLU A 361 21.29 -17.39 -20.20
N SER A 362 22.25 -17.01 -19.36
CA SER A 362 23.54 -16.45 -19.77
C SER A 362 24.65 -17.03 -18.89
N PRO A 363 25.53 -17.89 -19.43
CA PRO A 363 26.66 -18.42 -18.68
C PRO A 363 27.52 -17.32 -18.06
N ASN A 364 28.10 -17.62 -16.89
CA ASN A 364 29.07 -16.73 -16.28
C ASN A 364 30.36 -16.67 -17.12
N HIS A 365 30.93 -15.48 -17.24
CA HIS A 365 32.16 -15.20 -17.95
C HIS A 365 33.17 -14.57 -17.00
N PRO A 366 34.47 -14.90 -17.11
CA PRO A 366 35.48 -14.20 -16.33
C PRO A 366 35.47 -12.70 -16.63
N GLY A 367 35.56 -11.88 -15.58
CA GLY A 367 35.67 -10.43 -15.70
C GLY A 367 34.73 -9.64 -14.79
N LYS A 368 34.53 -8.37 -15.13
CA LYS A 368 33.84 -7.38 -14.30
C LYS A 368 32.33 -7.41 -14.50
N TYR A 369 31.63 -7.30 -13.38
CA TYR A 369 30.19 -7.21 -13.29
C TYR A 369 29.78 -5.97 -12.52
N ARG A 370 28.60 -5.44 -12.84
CA ARG A 370 27.97 -4.34 -12.13
C ARG A 370 26.53 -4.66 -11.78
N ILE A 371 26.15 -4.31 -10.57
CA ILE A 371 24.77 -4.34 -10.09
C ILE A 371 24.32 -2.90 -9.92
N TYR A 372 23.46 -2.43 -10.81
CA TYR A 372 22.91 -1.08 -10.81
C TYR A 372 21.60 -1.01 -10.05
N LYS A 373 21.45 0.04 -9.26
CA LYS A 373 20.24 0.41 -8.54
C LYS A 373 19.84 1.83 -8.93
N SER A 374 18.54 2.03 -9.14
CA SER A 374 17.98 3.35 -9.32
C SER A 374 17.41 3.84 -7.99
N PHE A 375 17.67 5.10 -7.67
CA PHE A 375 17.23 5.75 -6.45
C PHE A 375 16.36 6.96 -6.77
N ASN A 376 15.53 7.35 -5.80
CA ASN A 376 14.70 8.56 -5.80
C ASN A 376 13.88 8.64 -7.10
N ARG A 377 13.04 7.62 -7.32
CA ARG A 377 12.12 7.53 -8.47
C ARG A 377 12.76 7.61 -9.86
N GLY A 378 14.01 7.17 -10.01
CA GLY A 378 14.67 7.18 -11.31
C GLY A 378 15.70 8.28 -11.51
N THR A 379 15.70 9.31 -10.65
CA THR A 379 16.54 10.49 -10.88
C THR A 379 18.01 10.25 -10.56
N LYS A 380 18.33 9.25 -9.75
CA LYS A 380 19.69 8.91 -9.33
C LYS A 380 20.02 7.44 -9.56
N VAL A 381 21.31 7.14 -9.70
CA VAL A 381 21.84 5.79 -9.91
C VAL A 381 23.09 5.56 -9.08
N ALA A 382 23.22 4.37 -8.50
CA ALA A 382 24.47 3.87 -7.96
C ALA A 382 24.67 2.41 -8.40
N TYR A 383 25.90 1.92 -8.31
CA TYR A 383 26.21 0.53 -8.64
C TYR A 383 27.25 -0.05 -7.69
N GLY A 384 27.17 -1.37 -7.49
CA GLY A 384 28.24 -2.18 -6.91
C GLY A 384 28.98 -2.95 -8.01
N GLU A 385 30.26 -3.22 -7.80
CA GLU A 385 31.11 -3.96 -8.72
C GLU A 385 31.63 -5.25 -8.07
N PHE A 386 31.78 -6.30 -8.87
CA PHE A 386 32.51 -7.52 -8.49
C PHE A 386 33.14 -8.17 -9.73
N GLU A 387 34.06 -9.10 -9.52
CA GLU A 387 34.67 -9.90 -10.57
C GLU A 387 34.36 -11.39 -10.43
N LEU A 388 34.08 -12.05 -11.56
CA LEU A 388 34.10 -13.51 -11.63
C LEU A 388 35.47 -13.97 -12.13
N LEU A 389 36.08 -14.90 -11.40
CA LEU A 389 37.37 -15.51 -11.71
C LEU A 389 37.23 -16.99 -12.08
N PRO A 390 38.11 -17.51 -12.97
CA PRO A 390 38.10 -18.91 -13.42
C PRO A 390 38.17 -19.95 -12.29
#